data_AF-A0A7R9H4R6-F1
#
_entry.id   AF-A0A7R9H4R6-F1
#
_cell.length_a   1.000
_cell.length_b   1.000
_cell.length_c   1.000
_cell.angle_alpha   90.00
_cell.angle_beta   90.00
_cell.angle_gamma   90.00
#
_symmetry.space_group_name_H-M   'P 1'
#
loop_
_entity.id
_entity.type
_entity.pdbx_description
1 polymer ?
#
loop_
_entity_poly.entity_id
_entity_poly.type
_entity_poly.pdbx_seq_one_letter_code
_entity_poly.pdbx_strand_id
1 'polypeptide(L)'
;MSASSSGTKKLKEGGRGKRKRDFNTTEGKARPTVFKPPPTLLDFETTLRALQLLLNDSVSWSTTEAAKQLKGKRDFRRYIMRVVLSLIQKHSSLKQTDSRSSSNFVEFLQCGRILYERCVSKIQEIADYDLISTVVALECFYELLKLLLSRYQTNVTKYLADIGVNALGGVDGQLKRLIEDYKKLLEYSVESEEDHMDGEFEPTIRKITQIVVSTLALLPLHLSEGHLEPVYVWCKTYAEKKHMLNEVAAKSFVSLLLQLNRRCKTRGQLIESMAKLLCRDIGQLDPDVSLNKVVEYKIVSQKLRMPLFSLLCNAINTNLNEIFWMVNWLRSEHTSQVKSGITIIDNTDHWEELRSKEQELCLYLSHTIRELAMVSGVSVPVGPAVDTVLNTVAHLYNLLSSVVKYFIMRSFKDNPVFKLVK
;
A
#
# COMPACT_ATOMS: atom_id res chain seq x y z
N MET A 1 -20.51 -46.04 -57.23
CA MET A 1 -19.24 -46.78 -57.36
C MET A 1 -18.40 -46.42 -56.14
N SER A 2 -18.50 -47.22 -55.08
CA SER A 2 -17.59 -48.34 -54.78
C SER A 2 -16.43 -47.87 -53.91
N ALA A 3 -16.36 -48.51 -52.74
CA ALA A 3 -15.49 -48.26 -51.62
C ALA A 3 -14.03 -48.74 -51.84
N SER A 4 -13.25 -48.62 -50.76
CA SER A 4 -12.04 -49.40 -50.42
C SER A 4 -10.73 -48.93 -51.09
N SER A 5 -9.55 -48.96 -50.46
CA SER A 5 -9.11 -49.35 -49.12
C SER A 5 -7.63 -49.01 -48.97
N SER A 6 -7.21 -48.91 -47.70
CA SER A 6 -5.94 -49.44 -47.14
C SER A 6 -4.58 -48.90 -47.60
N GLY A 7 -3.72 -48.66 -46.59
CA GLY A 7 -2.36 -49.23 -46.65
C GLY A 7 -1.23 -48.25 -46.38
N THR A 8 -0.92 -48.08 -45.09
CA THR A 8 0.34 -47.54 -44.55
C THR A 8 1.60 -48.25 -45.08
N LYS A 9 2.71 -47.51 -45.28
CA LYS A 9 4.02 -47.81 -44.64
C LYS A 9 5.14 -46.80 -44.97
N LYS A 10 5.86 -46.44 -43.90
CA LYS A 10 7.15 -45.73 -43.85
C LYS A 10 8.30 -46.56 -44.43
N LEU A 11 9.30 -45.89 -45.01
CA LEU A 11 10.74 -46.24 -45.04
C LEU A 11 11.51 -44.89 -45.05
N LYS A 12 12.35 -44.58 -44.04
CA LYS A 12 13.80 -44.90 -43.90
C LYS A 12 14.63 -44.26 -45.04
N GLU A 13 15.78 -43.62 -44.88
CA GLU A 13 16.73 -43.39 -43.77
C GLU A 13 17.85 -42.49 -44.35
N GLY A 14 18.48 -41.64 -43.55
CA GLY A 14 19.92 -41.28 -43.65
C GLY A 14 20.47 -40.51 -44.87
N GLY A 15 21.01 -39.32 -44.63
CA GLY A 15 21.93 -38.67 -45.58
C GLY A 15 22.43 -37.29 -45.15
N ARG A 16 23.64 -37.25 -44.58
CA ARG A 16 24.41 -36.06 -44.20
C ARG A 16 24.65 -35.09 -45.37
N GLY A 17 24.63 -33.78 -45.12
CA GLY A 17 25.22 -32.80 -46.03
C GLY A 17 24.98 -31.34 -45.68
N LYS A 18 26.00 -30.69 -45.10
CA LYS A 18 26.11 -29.24 -44.81
C LYS A 18 25.55 -28.34 -45.92
N ARG A 19 24.86 -27.25 -45.56
CA ARG A 19 24.99 -25.94 -46.25
C ARG A 19 24.61 -24.76 -45.35
N LYS A 20 25.67 -23.99 -45.05
CA LYS A 20 25.79 -22.53 -44.89
C LYS A 20 24.83 -21.75 -43.98
N ARG A 21 25.44 -21.19 -42.91
CA ARG A 21 25.02 -19.96 -42.25
C ARG A 21 25.04 -18.81 -43.26
N ASP A 22 23.93 -18.10 -43.37
CA ASP A 22 23.93 -16.69 -43.73
C ASP A 22 23.46 -15.93 -42.49
N PHE A 23 24.42 -15.19 -41.90
CA PHE A 23 24.17 -14.14 -40.93
C PHE A 23 23.49 -13.00 -41.69
N ASN A 24 22.26 -12.65 -41.30
CA ASN A 24 21.75 -11.31 -41.55
C ASN A 24 21.26 -10.71 -40.24
N THR A 25 22.03 -9.71 -39.84
CA THR A 25 21.93 -8.85 -38.69
C THR A 25 20.69 -7.97 -38.83
N THR A 26 19.72 -8.15 -37.94
CA THR A 26 18.78 -7.09 -37.58
C THR A 26 18.79 -6.98 -36.07
N GLU A 27 19.41 -5.90 -35.59
CA GLU A 27 19.50 -5.50 -34.19
C GLU A 27 18.10 -5.20 -33.64
N GLY A 28 17.41 -6.24 -33.21
CA GLY A 28 16.26 -6.11 -32.32
C GLY A 28 16.76 -6.06 -30.88
N LYS A 29 16.56 -4.93 -30.20
CA LYS A 29 16.75 -4.79 -28.74
C LYS A 29 15.94 -5.88 -28.01
N ALA A 30 16.57 -7.02 -27.76
CA ALA A 30 16.04 -8.07 -26.95
C ALA A 30 15.86 -7.51 -25.53
N ARG A 31 14.61 -7.47 -25.05
CA ARG A 31 14.33 -7.25 -23.62
C ARG A 31 15.22 -8.21 -22.84
N PRO A 32 15.93 -7.75 -21.79
CA PRO A 32 16.76 -8.64 -21.00
C PRO A 32 15.88 -9.79 -20.50
N THR A 33 16.20 -11.00 -20.94
CA THR A 33 15.57 -12.21 -20.44
C THR A 33 15.84 -12.25 -18.95
N VAL A 34 14.84 -11.89 -18.16
CA VAL A 34 14.86 -11.96 -16.70
C VAL A 34 15.20 -13.40 -16.36
N PHE A 35 16.45 -13.65 -15.96
CA PHE A 35 16.88 -14.96 -15.49
C PHE A 35 16.00 -15.33 -14.31
N LYS A 36 15.10 -16.29 -14.51
CA LYS A 36 14.35 -16.91 -13.42
C LYS A 36 15.26 -17.98 -12.84
N PRO A 37 15.83 -17.77 -11.65
CA PRO A 37 16.65 -18.80 -11.04
C PRO A 37 15.82 -20.07 -10.89
N PRO A 38 16.44 -21.25 -11.06
CA PRO A 38 15.75 -22.52 -10.84
C PRO A 38 15.18 -22.58 -9.42
N PRO A 39 14.09 -23.33 -9.19
CA PRO A 39 13.51 -23.50 -7.87
C PRO A 39 14.57 -24.05 -6.90
N THR A 40 14.62 -23.47 -5.73
CA THR A 40 15.64 -23.80 -4.72
C THR A 40 15.46 -25.24 -4.25
N LEU A 41 16.55 -26.01 -4.26
CA LEU A 41 16.58 -27.36 -3.68
C LEU A 41 16.66 -27.34 -2.15
N LEU A 42 16.97 -26.18 -1.56
CA LEU A 42 17.05 -26.01 -0.12
C LEU A 42 15.64 -26.05 0.49
N ASP A 43 15.48 -26.91 1.48
CA ASP A 43 14.29 -26.93 2.32
C ASP A 43 14.30 -25.75 3.32
N PHE A 44 13.17 -25.57 3.98
CA PHE A 44 13.00 -24.44 4.88
C PHE A 44 13.91 -24.54 6.11
N GLU A 45 14.08 -25.74 6.67
CA GLU A 45 14.90 -25.98 7.84
C GLU A 45 16.39 -25.67 7.57
N THR A 46 16.93 -26.12 6.43
CA THR A 46 18.31 -25.82 6.04
C THR A 46 18.49 -24.32 5.79
N THR A 47 17.51 -23.68 5.19
CA THR A 47 17.55 -22.23 4.92
C THR A 47 17.55 -21.42 6.22
N LEU A 48 16.72 -21.81 7.21
CA LEU A 48 16.67 -21.20 8.53
C LEU A 48 18.00 -21.37 9.28
N ARG A 49 18.59 -22.57 9.28
CA ARG A 49 19.91 -22.82 9.89
C ARG A 49 21.00 -21.99 9.21
N ALA A 50 20.98 -21.88 7.89
CA ALA A 50 21.90 -21.02 7.17
C ALA A 50 21.73 -19.53 7.54
N LEU A 51 20.49 -19.06 7.69
CA LEU A 51 20.20 -17.70 8.12
C LEU A 51 20.70 -17.42 9.55
N GLN A 52 20.49 -18.36 10.49
CA GLN A 52 21.02 -18.29 11.86
C GLN A 52 22.54 -18.20 11.87
N LEU A 53 23.23 -19.02 11.08
CA LEU A 53 24.69 -19.02 10.98
C LEU A 53 25.24 -17.70 10.43
N LEU A 54 24.53 -17.07 9.51
CA LEU A 54 24.97 -15.84 8.86
C LEU A 54 24.68 -14.57 9.69
N LEU A 55 23.58 -14.53 10.45
CA LEU A 55 23.11 -13.32 11.13
C LEU A 55 23.33 -13.31 12.65
N ASN A 56 23.44 -14.46 13.32
CA ASN A 56 23.67 -14.51 14.75
C ASN A 56 25.16 -14.47 15.09
N ASP A 57 25.55 -13.81 16.17
CA ASP A 57 26.95 -13.65 16.59
C ASP A 57 27.63 -14.99 16.86
N SER A 58 26.92 -15.89 17.55
CA SER A 58 27.34 -17.26 17.82
C SER A 58 26.19 -18.23 17.60
N VAL A 59 26.53 -19.45 17.22
CA VAL A 59 25.57 -20.53 16.98
C VAL A 59 26.10 -21.77 17.69
N SER A 60 25.26 -22.43 18.48
CA SER A 60 25.66 -23.56 19.34
C SER A 60 26.19 -24.77 18.57
N TRP A 61 25.83 -24.91 17.30
CA TRP A 61 26.18 -26.06 16.46
C TRP A 61 27.36 -25.83 15.50
N SER A 62 28.00 -24.65 15.53
CA SER A 62 29.12 -24.33 14.64
C SER A 62 30.29 -23.71 15.41
N THR A 63 31.52 -24.00 14.99
CA THR A 63 32.71 -23.32 15.53
C THR A 63 32.75 -21.87 15.04
N THR A 64 33.22 -20.97 15.91
CA THR A 64 33.29 -19.53 15.62
C THR A 64 34.15 -19.21 14.40
N GLU A 65 35.16 -20.03 14.12
CA GLU A 65 36.05 -19.91 12.97
C GLU A 65 35.36 -20.29 11.64
N ALA A 66 34.65 -21.43 11.61
CA ALA A 66 33.90 -21.86 10.43
C ALA A 66 32.74 -20.90 10.11
N ALA A 67 32.05 -20.41 11.15
CA ALA A 67 31.02 -19.40 11.00
C ALA A 67 31.58 -18.09 10.43
N LYS A 68 32.75 -17.63 10.89
CA LYS A 68 33.41 -16.42 10.36
C LYS A 68 33.77 -16.56 8.87
N GLN A 69 34.27 -17.72 8.45
CA GLN A 69 34.60 -17.97 7.03
C GLN A 69 33.37 -17.87 6.12
N LEU A 70 32.21 -18.35 6.58
CA LEU A 70 30.95 -18.26 5.83
C LEU A 70 30.34 -16.86 5.89
N LYS A 71 30.38 -16.19 7.05
CA LYS A 71 29.92 -14.79 7.20
C LYS A 71 30.69 -13.82 6.31
N GLY A 72 31.99 -14.06 6.09
CA GLY A 72 32.82 -13.24 5.20
C GLY A 72 32.44 -13.33 3.72
N LYS A 73 31.68 -14.36 3.29
CA LYS A 73 31.26 -14.53 1.90
C LYS A 73 29.94 -13.80 1.63
N ARG A 74 30.04 -12.56 1.15
CA ARG A 74 28.87 -11.71 0.81
C ARG A 74 27.92 -12.36 -0.19
N ASP A 75 28.42 -13.03 -1.23
CA ASP A 75 27.56 -13.67 -2.23
C ASP A 75 26.75 -14.84 -1.67
N PHE A 76 27.34 -15.61 -0.75
CA PHE A 76 26.64 -16.69 -0.07
C PHE A 76 25.52 -16.14 0.84
N ARG A 77 25.79 -15.06 1.57
CA ARG A 77 24.77 -14.36 2.37
C ARG A 77 23.61 -13.87 1.52
N ARG A 78 23.90 -13.19 0.41
CA ARG A 78 22.90 -12.69 -0.55
C ARG A 78 22.08 -13.83 -1.16
N TYR A 79 22.72 -14.95 -1.51
CA TYR A 79 22.04 -16.13 -2.01
C TYR A 79 21.04 -16.68 -0.99
N ILE A 80 21.48 -16.94 0.26
CA ILE A 80 20.60 -17.47 1.31
C ILE A 80 19.42 -16.52 1.58
N MET A 81 19.66 -15.20 1.65
CA MET A 81 18.57 -14.22 1.83
C MET A 81 17.56 -14.22 0.66
N ARG A 82 18.03 -14.39 -0.59
CA ARG A 82 17.15 -14.52 -1.75
C ARG A 82 16.34 -15.82 -1.72
N VAL A 83 16.93 -16.92 -1.24
CA VAL A 83 16.22 -18.18 -1.04
C VAL A 83 15.10 -17.97 -0.01
N VAL A 84 15.38 -17.35 1.14
CA VAL A 84 14.37 -17.00 2.15
C VAL A 84 13.24 -16.18 1.54
N LEU A 85 13.56 -15.12 0.79
CA LEU A 85 12.55 -14.27 0.14
C LEU A 85 11.66 -15.09 -0.81
N SER A 86 12.27 -15.95 -1.64
CA SER A 86 11.54 -16.79 -2.58
C SER A 86 10.60 -17.78 -1.90
N LEU A 87 11.00 -18.33 -0.74
CA LEU A 87 10.18 -19.23 0.07
C LEU A 87 8.99 -18.49 0.69
N ILE A 88 9.19 -17.27 1.21
CA ILE A 88 8.13 -16.42 1.75
C ILE A 88 7.12 -16.05 0.64
N GLN A 89 7.59 -15.62 -0.53
CA GLN A 89 6.74 -15.26 -1.66
C GLN A 89 5.97 -16.46 -2.24
N LYS A 90 6.60 -17.63 -2.28
CA LYS A 90 5.92 -18.88 -2.66
C LYS A 90 4.80 -19.20 -1.67
N HIS A 91 5.03 -19.00 -0.37
CA HIS A 91 4.01 -19.22 0.65
C HIS A 91 2.88 -18.18 0.60
N SER A 92 3.18 -16.92 0.27
CA SER A 92 2.16 -15.88 0.12
C SER A 92 1.26 -16.07 -1.11
N SER A 93 1.77 -16.71 -2.16
CA SER A 93 1.01 -17.00 -3.40
C SER A 93 0.16 -18.28 -3.35
N LEU A 94 0.36 -19.17 -2.36
CA LEU A 94 -0.46 -20.38 -2.17
C LEU A 94 -1.86 -20.03 -1.63
N LYS A 95 -2.91 -20.42 -2.35
CA LYS A 95 -4.32 -20.17 -1.99
C LYS A 95 -4.71 -20.87 -0.68
N GLN A 96 -5.71 -20.31 0.00
CA GLN A 96 -6.16 -20.68 1.35
C GLN A 96 -6.58 -22.16 1.52
N THR A 97 -6.88 -22.86 0.41
CA THR A 97 -7.38 -24.25 0.38
C THR A 97 -6.30 -25.31 0.58
N ASP A 98 -5.00 -24.98 0.46
CA ASP A 98 -3.88 -25.92 0.71
C ASP A 98 -3.40 -25.91 2.17
N SER A 99 -4.28 -25.52 3.11
CA SER A 99 -4.00 -25.28 4.53
C SER A 99 -3.45 -26.47 5.35
N ARG A 100 -3.21 -27.62 4.73
CA ARG A 100 -2.46 -28.74 5.34
C ARG A 100 -0.95 -28.48 5.43
N SER A 101 -0.42 -27.39 4.86
CA SER A 101 1.00 -27.03 4.94
C SER A 101 1.38 -26.15 6.15
N SER A 102 0.67 -26.28 7.28
CA SER A 102 0.93 -25.51 8.51
C SER A 102 2.22 -25.90 9.23
N SER A 103 3.02 -26.85 8.72
CA SER A 103 4.24 -27.28 9.41
C SER A 103 5.37 -26.24 9.36
N ASN A 104 5.41 -25.38 8.33
CA ASN A 104 6.55 -24.45 8.12
C ASN A 104 6.33 -23.04 8.72
N PHE A 105 5.18 -22.81 9.37
CA PHE A 105 4.80 -21.49 9.87
C PHE A 105 5.62 -21.05 11.09
N VAL A 106 6.01 -21.99 11.94
CA VAL A 106 6.86 -21.72 13.10
C VAL A 106 8.24 -21.23 12.65
N GLU A 107 8.77 -21.86 11.61
CA GLU A 107 10.06 -21.52 11.04
C GLU A 107 10.00 -20.16 10.30
N PHE A 108 8.85 -19.78 9.72
CA PHE A 108 8.64 -18.41 9.24
C PHE A 108 8.75 -17.38 10.36
N LEU A 109 8.15 -17.63 11.53
CA LEU A 109 8.25 -16.72 12.67
C LEU A 109 9.68 -16.64 13.20
N GLN A 110 10.41 -17.75 13.23
CA GLN A 110 11.82 -17.76 13.62
C GLN A 110 12.71 -16.99 12.63
N CYS A 111 12.47 -17.13 11.32
CA CYS A 111 13.10 -16.28 10.31
C CYS A 111 12.78 -14.80 10.54
N GLY A 112 11.50 -14.47 10.78
CA GLY A 112 11.04 -13.12 11.08
C GLY A 112 11.72 -12.52 12.30
N ARG A 113 11.91 -13.31 13.36
CA ARG A 113 12.61 -12.90 14.58
C ARG A 113 14.05 -12.51 14.31
N ILE A 114 14.79 -13.36 13.59
CA ILE A 114 16.20 -13.09 13.25
C ILE A 114 16.30 -11.83 12.39
N LEU A 115 15.40 -11.68 11.42
CA LEU A 115 15.35 -10.50 10.54
C LEU A 115 15.00 -9.23 11.33
N TYR A 116 14.07 -9.29 12.28
CA TYR A 116 13.70 -8.14 13.11
C TYR A 116 14.86 -7.72 14.03
N GLU A 117 15.35 -8.65 14.87
CA GLU A 117 16.38 -8.37 15.88
C GLU A 117 17.71 -7.89 15.27
N ARG A 118 18.07 -8.39 14.08
CA ARG A 118 19.38 -8.12 13.47
C ARG A 118 19.32 -7.17 12.28
N CYS A 119 18.24 -7.13 11.51
CA CYS A 119 18.19 -6.29 10.31
C CYS A 119 17.32 -5.04 10.49
N VAL A 120 16.13 -5.16 11.09
CA VAL A 120 15.24 -4.02 11.30
C VAL A 120 15.69 -3.18 12.49
N SER A 121 16.03 -3.80 13.63
CA SER A 121 16.46 -3.08 14.83
C SER A 121 17.90 -2.55 14.75
N LYS A 122 18.74 -3.09 13.86
CA LYS A 122 20.17 -2.73 13.72
C LYS A 122 20.56 -2.46 12.27
N ILE A 123 19.72 -1.72 11.54
CA ILE A 123 19.93 -1.56 10.10
C ILE A 123 21.26 -0.88 9.77
N GLN A 124 21.70 0.08 10.60
CA GLN A 124 22.90 0.89 10.35
C GLN A 124 24.14 0.00 10.27
N GLU A 125 24.30 -0.92 11.24
CA GLU A 125 25.41 -1.88 11.30
C GLU A 125 25.46 -2.81 10.06
N ILE A 126 24.29 -3.17 9.49
CA ILE A 126 24.23 -4.05 8.33
C ILE A 126 24.37 -3.28 7.01
N ALA A 127 23.81 -2.08 6.94
CA ALA A 127 23.93 -1.18 5.79
C ALA A 127 25.40 -0.82 5.54
N ASP A 128 26.17 -0.54 6.60
CA ASP A 128 27.62 -0.28 6.50
C ASP A 128 28.41 -1.50 5.98
N TYR A 129 27.93 -2.72 6.26
CA TYR A 129 28.60 -3.95 5.83
C TYR A 129 28.23 -4.40 4.41
N ASP A 130 26.93 -4.45 4.08
CA ASP A 130 26.41 -4.86 2.78
C ASP A 130 24.97 -4.36 2.53
N LEU A 131 24.86 -3.22 1.86
CA LEU A 131 23.59 -2.60 1.45
C LEU A 131 22.66 -3.55 0.67
N ILE A 132 23.19 -4.43 -0.18
CA ILE A 132 22.37 -5.35 -0.98
C ILE A 132 21.72 -6.40 -0.08
N SER A 133 22.44 -6.92 0.91
CA SER A 133 21.88 -7.84 1.90
C SER A 133 20.82 -7.13 2.76
N THR A 134 21.04 -5.87 3.13
CA THR A 134 20.06 -5.06 3.88
C THR A 134 18.74 -4.95 3.12
N VAL A 135 18.79 -4.66 1.81
CA VAL A 135 17.58 -4.57 0.97
C VAL A 135 16.80 -5.87 1.00
N VAL A 136 17.47 -7.02 0.74
CA VAL A 136 16.77 -8.31 0.70
C VAL A 136 16.21 -8.68 2.07
N ALA A 137 16.91 -8.35 3.16
CA ALA A 137 16.42 -8.57 4.51
C ALA A 137 15.15 -7.76 4.81
N LEU A 138 15.10 -6.49 4.39
CA LEU A 138 13.91 -5.65 4.51
C LEU A 138 12.75 -6.16 3.64
N GLU A 139 13.02 -6.61 2.41
CA GLU A 139 12.00 -7.22 1.54
C GLU A 139 11.41 -8.49 2.17
N CYS A 140 12.27 -9.36 2.75
CA CYS A 140 11.82 -10.55 3.46
C CYS A 140 10.89 -10.19 4.61
N PHE A 141 11.27 -9.20 5.42
CA PHE A 141 10.47 -8.79 6.56
C PHE A 141 9.16 -8.10 6.15
N TYR A 142 9.17 -7.28 5.10
CA TYR A 142 7.98 -6.67 4.53
C TYR A 142 6.97 -7.72 4.04
N GLU A 143 7.41 -8.71 3.25
CA GLU A 143 6.52 -9.77 2.76
C GLU A 143 5.98 -10.64 3.91
N LEU A 144 6.79 -10.88 4.94
CA LEU A 144 6.37 -11.58 6.15
C LEU A 144 5.30 -10.78 6.92
N LEU A 145 5.50 -9.49 7.15
CA LEU A 145 4.51 -8.62 7.79
C LEU A 145 3.20 -8.58 7.00
N LYS A 146 3.30 -8.43 5.67
CA LYS A 146 2.15 -8.44 4.77
C LYS A 146 1.37 -9.74 4.86
N LEU A 147 2.06 -10.89 4.93
CA LEU A 147 1.42 -12.20 5.12
C LEU A 147 0.70 -12.27 6.47
N LEU A 148 1.34 -11.84 7.56
CA LEU A 148 0.75 -11.88 8.90
C LEU A 148 -0.49 -11.00 9.01
N LEU A 149 -0.40 -9.77 8.53
CA LEU A 149 -1.46 -8.77 8.65
C LEU A 149 -2.63 -9.00 7.68
N SER A 150 -2.42 -9.71 6.56
CA SER A 150 -3.51 -10.05 5.63
C SER A 150 -4.16 -11.41 5.91
N ARG A 151 -3.37 -12.44 6.22
CA ARG A 151 -3.83 -13.85 6.28
C ARG A 151 -4.06 -14.35 7.70
N TYR A 152 -3.38 -13.78 8.70
CA TYR A 152 -3.35 -14.31 10.07
C TYR A 152 -3.86 -13.31 11.11
N GLN A 153 -4.79 -12.43 10.71
CA GLN A 153 -5.32 -11.32 11.52
C GLN A 153 -5.74 -11.70 12.94
N THR A 154 -6.30 -12.89 13.14
CA THR A 154 -6.81 -13.36 14.44
C THR A 154 -5.71 -13.63 15.48
N ASN A 155 -4.50 -13.96 15.05
CA ASN A 155 -3.38 -14.36 15.93
C ASN A 155 -2.18 -13.41 15.81
N VAL A 156 -2.34 -12.24 15.18
CA VAL A 156 -1.25 -11.27 14.94
C VAL A 156 -0.50 -10.92 16.22
N THR A 157 -1.19 -10.76 17.36
CA THR A 157 -0.53 -10.43 18.64
C THR A 157 0.53 -11.45 19.05
N LYS A 158 0.19 -12.74 18.92
CA LYS A 158 1.07 -13.85 19.29
C LYS A 158 2.25 -13.91 18.33
N TYR A 159 1.98 -13.81 17.04
CA TYR A 159 3.01 -13.90 16.01
C TYR A 159 3.98 -12.72 16.02
N LEU A 160 3.50 -11.50 16.29
CA LEU A 160 4.38 -10.35 16.50
C LEU A 160 5.24 -10.50 17.75
N ALA A 161 4.70 -11.09 18.84
CA ALA A 161 5.47 -11.38 20.03
C ALA A 161 6.56 -12.45 19.77
N ASP A 162 6.23 -13.50 19.01
CA ASP A 162 7.16 -14.56 18.60
C ASP A 162 8.31 -14.02 17.72
N ILE A 163 8.04 -12.96 16.94
CA ILE A 163 9.03 -12.23 16.13
C ILE A 163 9.91 -11.30 17.00
N GLY A 164 9.59 -11.11 18.28
CA GLY A 164 10.34 -10.27 19.21
C GLY A 164 9.82 -8.83 19.30
N VAL A 165 8.68 -8.53 18.68
CA VAL A 165 7.97 -7.26 18.85
C VAL A 165 7.13 -7.35 20.12
N ASN A 166 7.81 -7.20 21.27
CA ASN A 166 7.14 -7.20 22.57
C ASN A 166 6.77 -5.78 22.98
N ALA A 167 5.49 -5.52 23.21
CA ALA A 167 5.01 -4.23 23.68
C ALA A 167 3.78 -4.41 24.58
N LEU A 168 3.64 -3.53 25.56
CA LEU A 168 2.44 -3.43 26.39
C LEU A 168 1.30 -2.86 25.54
N GLY A 169 0.08 -3.40 25.66
CA GLY A 169 -1.10 -2.91 24.95
C GLY A 169 -1.55 -3.73 23.73
N GLY A 170 -1.20 -5.02 23.65
CA GLY A 170 -1.68 -5.92 22.59
C GLY A 170 -1.17 -5.55 21.18
N VAL A 171 -1.98 -5.81 20.15
CA VAL A 171 -1.60 -5.58 18.74
C VAL A 171 -1.24 -4.11 18.50
N ASP A 172 -2.03 -3.18 19.03
CA ASP A 172 -1.80 -1.75 18.82
C ASP A 172 -0.49 -1.27 19.44
N GLY A 173 -0.12 -1.80 20.62
CA GLY A 173 1.19 -1.53 21.23
C GLY A 173 2.35 -2.05 20.38
N GLN A 174 2.22 -3.26 19.84
CA GLN A 174 3.24 -3.88 18.99
C GLN A 174 3.39 -3.16 17.65
N LEU A 175 2.27 -2.78 17.02
CA LEU A 175 2.28 -2.00 15.79
C LEU A 175 2.87 -0.60 15.98
N LYS A 176 2.59 0.08 17.11
CA LYS A 176 3.23 1.37 17.42
C LYS A 176 4.74 1.25 17.54
N ARG A 177 5.23 0.19 18.21
CA ARG A 177 6.67 -0.07 18.31
C ARG A 177 7.30 -0.26 16.93
N LEU A 178 6.68 -1.08 16.08
CA LEU A 178 7.14 -1.27 14.70
C LEU A 178 7.11 0.04 13.90
N ILE A 179 6.04 0.83 14.02
CA ILE A 179 5.96 2.13 13.35
C ILE A 179 7.11 3.02 13.82
N GLU A 180 7.41 3.08 15.11
CA GLU A 180 8.49 3.89 15.65
C GLU A 180 9.88 3.44 15.16
N ASP A 181 10.12 2.13 15.09
CA ASP A 181 11.34 1.59 14.49
C ASP A 181 11.44 2.03 13.01
N TYR A 182 10.36 1.88 12.24
CA TYR A 182 10.33 2.24 10.82
C TYR A 182 10.40 3.75 10.56
N LYS A 183 9.95 4.61 11.49
CA LYS A 183 10.17 6.06 11.40
C LYS A 183 11.65 6.41 11.48
N LYS A 184 12.38 5.82 12.43
CA LYS A 184 13.83 5.99 12.55
C LYS A 184 14.57 5.45 11.33
N LEU A 185 14.12 4.32 10.79
CA LEU A 185 14.65 3.76 9.54
C LEU A 185 14.41 4.71 8.36
N LEU A 186 13.25 5.37 8.31
CA LEU A 186 12.95 6.33 7.26
C LEU A 186 13.89 7.54 7.33
N GLU A 187 14.08 8.11 8.52
CA GLU A 187 15.01 9.22 8.75
C GLU A 187 16.42 8.86 8.29
N TYR A 188 16.94 7.71 8.73
CA TYR A 188 18.24 7.22 8.29
C TYR A 188 18.32 7.02 6.76
N SER A 189 17.30 6.44 6.14
CA SER A 189 17.30 6.17 4.70
C SER A 189 17.29 7.45 3.86
N VAL A 190 16.56 8.48 4.30
CA VAL A 190 16.48 9.77 3.60
C VAL A 190 17.77 10.56 3.78
N GLU A 191 18.36 10.57 4.97
CA GLU A 191 19.68 11.19 5.20
C GLU A 191 20.77 10.49 4.35
N SER A 192 20.74 9.16 4.29
CA SER A 192 21.65 8.39 3.43
C SER A 192 21.43 8.64 1.93
N GLU A 193 20.20 8.94 1.49
CA GLU A 193 19.94 9.35 0.10
C GLU A 193 20.59 10.70 -0.22
N GLU A 194 20.52 11.66 0.70
CA GLU A 194 21.11 13.00 0.54
C GLU A 194 22.66 12.93 0.51
N ASP A 195 23.26 12.08 1.34
CA ASP A 195 24.73 11.92 1.40
C ASP A 195 25.32 11.17 0.19
N HIS A 196 24.52 10.35 -0.49
CA HIS A 196 24.97 9.47 -1.58
C HIS A 196 24.29 9.75 -2.94
N MET A 197 23.88 10.99 -3.17
CA MET A 197 23.17 11.44 -4.37
C MET A 197 23.80 11.02 -5.71
N ASP A 198 25.13 10.95 -5.80
CA ASP A 198 25.87 10.56 -7.02
C ASP A 198 26.68 9.26 -6.84
N GLY A 199 26.36 8.45 -5.83
CA GLY A 199 27.08 7.22 -5.50
C GLY A 199 26.61 6.00 -6.30
N GLU A 200 27.49 5.02 -6.53
CA GLU A 200 27.15 3.73 -7.15
C GLU A 200 26.02 2.99 -6.41
N PHE A 201 25.88 3.26 -5.10
CA PHE A 201 24.87 2.65 -4.24
C PHE A 201 23.53 3.42 -4.16
N GLU A 202 23.42 4.58 -4.81
CA GLU A 202 22.19 5.38 -4.89
C GLU A 202 20.92 4.55 -5.19
N PRO A 203 20.87 3.69 -6.24
CA PRO A 203 19.66 2.91 -6.53
C PRO A 203 19.30 1.91 -5.42
N THR A 204 20.30 1.47 -4.65
CA THR A 204 20.11 0.52 -3.54
C THR A 204 19.50 1.22 -2.34
N ILE A 205 19.98 2.43 -2.02
CA ILE A 205 19.44 3.25 -0.93
C ILE A 205 18.02 3.68 -1.25
N ARG A 206 17.75 4.13 -2.48
CA ARG A 206 16.37 4.43 -2.94
C ARG A 206 15.44 3.24 -2.75
N LYS A 207 15.91 2.03 -3.02
CA LYS A 207 15.13 0.81 -2.83
C LYS A 207 14.84 0.54 -1.34
N ILE A 208 15.79 0.82 -0.44
CA ILE A 208 15.57 0.75 1.01
C ILE A 208 14.44 1.71 1.42
N THR A 209 14.54 2.98 1.05
CA THR A 209 13.51 4.00 1.35
C THR A 209 12.14 3.58 0.84
N GLN A 210 12.08 3.04 -0.39
CA GLN A 210 10.83 2.53 -0.96
C GLN A 210 10.21 1.40 -0.12
N ILE A 211 11.00 0.44 0.34
CA ILE A 211 10.51 -0.67 1.17
C ILE A 211 10.04 -0.15 2.53
N VAL A 212 10.83 0.73 3.16
CA VAL A 212 10.48 1.34 4.46
C VAL A 212 9.16 2.08 4.37
N VAL A 213 8.96 2.93 3.35
CA VAL A 213 7.69 3.63 3.14
C VAL A 213 6.55 2.66 2.84
N SER A 214 6.80 1.60 2.07
CA SER A 214 5.78 0.58 1.77
C SER A 214 5.33 -0.17 3.02
N THR A 215 6.25 -0.46 3.95
CA THR A 215 5.92 -1.05 5.25
C THR A 215 5.14 -0.05 6.12
N LEU A 216 5.58 1.21 6.19
CA LEU A 216 4.85 2.27 6.88
C LEU A 216 3.46 2.52 6.29
N ALA A 217 3.25 2.24 5.00
CA ALA A 217 1.93 2.34 4.39
C ALA A 217 0.99 1.21 4.82
N LEU A 218 1.54 0.06 5.22
CA LEU A 218 0.79 -1.13 5.63
C LEU A 218 0.41 -1.09 7.12
N LEU A 219 1.36 -0.78 8.00
CA LEU A 219 1.18 -0.93 9.46
C LEU A 219 0.00 -0.12 10.04
N PRO A 220 -0.17 1.17 9.71
CA PRO A 220 -1.25 1.98 10.28
C PRO A 220 -2.63 1.52 9.83
N LEU A 221 -2.75 0.76 8.73
CA LEU A 221 -4.03 0.22 8.29
C LEU A 221 -4.63 -0.79 9.27
N HIS A 222 -3.80 -1.37 10.15
CA HIS A 222 -4.23 -2.34 11.14
C HIS A 222 -4.36 -1.77 12.56
N LEU A 223 -4.08 -0.47 12.75
CA LEU A 223 -4.31 0.21 14.03
C LEU A 223 -5.80 0.54 14.23
N SER A 224 -6.20 0.52 15.50
CA SER A 224 -7.49 1.05 15.94
C SER A 224 -7.57 2.58 15.78
N GLU A 225 -8.79 3.11 15.56
CA GLU A 225 -9.01 4.53 15.24
C GLU A 225 -8.42 5.49 16.29
N GLY A 226 -8.49 5.14 17.58
CA GLY A 226 -7.96 5.95 18.67
C GLY A 226 -6.43 6.09 18.69
N HIS A 227 -5.71 5.36 17.85
CA HIS A 227 -4.26 5.35 17.78
C HIS A 227 -3.69 5.86 16.45
N LEU A 228 -4.56 6.24 15.51
CA LEU A 228 -4.16 6.77 14.21
C LEU A 228 -3.71 8.23 14.27
N GLU A 229 -4.32 9.03 15.15
CA GLU A 229 -4.08 10.48 15.20
C GLU A 229 -2.59 10.85 15.41
N PRO A 230 -1.84 10.23 16.35
CA PRO A 230 -0.42 10.53 16.52
C PRO A 230 0.43 10.18 15.29
N VAL A 231 0.06 9.10 14.57
CA VAL A 231 0.75 8.68 13.35
C VAL A 231 0.44 9.67 12.22
N TYR A 232 -0.80 10.11 12.10
CA TYR A 232 -1.22 11.12 11.14
C TYR A 232 -0.50 12.45 11.34
N VAL A 233 -0.46 12.96 12.58
CA VAL A 233 0.24 14.21 12.92
C VAL A 233 1.73 14.13 12.59
N TRP A 234 2.37 13.01 12.89
CA TRP A 234 3.76 12.79 12.50
C TRP A 234 3.93 12.77 10.98
N CYS A 235 3.12 12.02 10.23
CA CYS A 235 3.21 11.96 8.77
C CYS A 235 3.01 13.35 8.13
N LYS A 236 2.06 14.13 8.63
CA LYS A 236 1.81 15.51 8.19
C LYS A 236 3.03 16.40 8.44
N THR A 237 3.55 16.37 9.68
CA THR A 237 4.74 17.16 10.06
C THR A 237 5.97 16.77 9.25
N TYR A 238 6.14 15.47 8.96
CA TYR A 238 7.23 14.95 8.16
C TYR A 238 7.13 15.46 6.71
N ALA A 239 5.93 15.40 6.10
CA ALA A 239 5.69 15.90 4.74
C ALA A 239 5.94 17.42 4.59
N GLU A 240 5.73 18.19 5.66
CA GLU A 240 6.01 19.64 5.71
C GLU A 240 7.51 19.94 5.86
N LYS A 241 8.23 19.16 6.68
CA LYS A 241 9.61 19.48 7.08
C LYS A 241 10.70 18.85 6.21
N LYS A 242 10.48 17.65 5.67
CA LYS A 242 11.51 16.84 5.01
C LYS A 242 11.23 16.72 3.50
N HIS A 243 12.31 16.73 2.73
CA HIS A 243 12.28 16.44 1.29
C HIS A 243 12.57 14.94 1.09
N MET A 244 12.02 14.34 0.04
CA MET A 244 12.28 12.94 -0.32
C MET A 244 12.65 12.88 -1.80
N LEU A 245 13.84 12.35 -2.08
CA LEU A 245 14.41 12.35 -3.43
C LEU A 245 13.82 11.21 -4.27
N ASN A 246 13.53 10.08 -3.64
CA ASN A 246 12.84 8.98 -4.29
C ASN A 246 11.35 9.29 -4.55
N GLU A 247 11.02 9.57 -5.81
CA GLU A 247 9.67 9.89 -6.29
C GLU A 247 8.65 8.77 -6.03
N VAL A 248 9.06 7.51 -6.14
CA VAL A 248 8.17 6.35 -5.93
C VAL A 248 7.82 6.23 -4.44
N ALA A 249 8.81 6.42 -3.57
CA ALA A 249 8.61 6.44 -2.13
C ALA A 249 7.75 7.65 -1.71
N ALA A 250 8.02 8.84 -2.25
CA ALA A 250 7.25 10.05 -1.97
C ALA A 250 5.78 9.88 -2.37
N LYS A 251 5.51 9.30 -3.54
CA LYS A 251 4.15 8.96 -3.99
C LYS A 251 3.44 8.01 -3.02
N SER A 252 4.11 6.95 -2.60
CA SER A 252 3.56 5.98 -1.64
C SER A 252 3.30 6.62 -0.27
N PHE A 253 4.18 7.52 0.18
CA PHE A 253 4.04 8.23 1.44
C PHE A 253 2.84 9.20 1.41
N VAL A 254 2.67 9.98 0.33
CA VAL A 254 1.50 10.84 0.15
C VAL A 254 0.22 10.01 0.11
N SER A 255 0.23 8.86 -0.58
CA SER A 255 -0.91 7.94 -0.60
C SER A 255 -1.26 7.46 0.83
N LEU A 256 -0.27 7.11 1.65
CA LEU A 256 -0.47 6.78 3.06
C LEU A 256 -1.08 7.97 3.83
N LEU A 257 -0.56 9.17 3.65
CA LEU A 257 -1.04 10.37 4.34
C LEU A 257 -2.52 10.66 4.01
N LEU A 258 -2.93 10.50 2.74
CA LEU A 258 -4.33 10.63 2.33
C LEU A 258 -5.22 9.54 2.93
N GLN A 259 -4.74 8.29 2.99
CA GLN A 259 -5.47 7.19 3.63
C GLN A 259 -5.64 7.41 5.15
N LEU A 260 -4.61 7.93 5.82
CA LEU A 260 -4.68 8.30 7.24
C LEU A 260 -5.65 9.46 7.47
N ASN A 261 -5.60 10.51 6.65
CA ASN A 261 -6.55 11.63 6.73
C ASN A 261 -8.00 11.17 6.60
N ARG A 262 -8.27 10.16 5.77
CA ARG A 262 -9.61 9.57 5.63
C ARG A 262 -10.07 8.82 6.88
N ARG A 263 -9.16 8.08 7.53
CA ARG A 263 -9.49 7.26 8.70
C ARG A 263 -9.51 8.04 10.00
N CYS A 264 -8.77 9.15 10.09
CA CYS A 264 -8.89 10.09 11.17
C CYS A 264 -10.19 10.88 11.00
N LYS A 265 -11.05 10.91 12.03
CA LYS A 265 -12.29 11.72 12.04
C LYS A 265 -12.01 13.23 11.95
N THR A 266 -10.74 13.63 12.05
CA THR A 266 -10.25 14.96 11.75
C THR A 266 -10.51 15.25 10.28
N ARG A 267 -11.62 15.94 9.97
CA ARG A 267 -11.95 16.46 8.64
C ARG A 267 -10.89 17.49 8.22
N GLY A 268 -9.74 16.99 7.79
CA GLY A 268 -8.55 17.76 7.57
C GLY A 268 -8.63 18.50 6.25
N GLN A 269 -8.23 19.77 6.26
CA GLN A 269 -8.00 20.59 5.06
C GLN A 269 -6.79 20.11 4.23
N LEU A 270 -6.39 18.84 4.34
CA LEU A 270 -5.18 18.30 3.71
C LEU A 270 -5.32 18.29 2.19
N ILE A 271 -6.42 17.73 1.67
CA ILE A 271 -6.69 17.69 0.22
C ILE A 271 -6.79 19.11 -0.31
N GLU A 272 -7.48 20.01 0.41
CA GLU A 272 -7.58 21.42 0.06
C GLU A 272 -6.20 22.11 0.02
N SER A 273 -5.34 21.85 1.02
CA SER A 273 -4.00 22.44 1.10
C SER A 273 -3.07 21.92 -0.01
N MET A 274 -3.13 20.62 -0.30
CA MET A 274 -2.38 20.01 -1.41
C MET A 274 -2.91 20.47 -2.78
N ALA A 275 -4.21 20.68 -2.93
CA ALA A 275 -4.79 21.25 -4.15
C ALA A 275 -4.31 22.69 -4.37
N LYS A 276 -4.28 23.53 -3.31
CA LYS A 276 -3.71 24.89 -3.39
C LYS A 276 -2.23 24.89 -3.77
N LEU A 277 -1.45 23.94 -3.24
CA LEU A 277 -0.06 23.75 -3.62
C LEU A 277 0.06 23.45 -5.12
N LEU A 278 -0.80 22.58 -5.67
CA LEU A 278 -0.82 22.28 -7.10
C LEU A 278 -1.25 23.48 -7.95
N CYS A 279 -2.25 24.27 -7.52
CA CYS A 279 -2.66 25.49 -8.23
C CYS A 279 -1.49 26.49 -8.35
N ARG A 280 -0.70 26.66 -7.29
CA ARG A 280 0.50 27.51 -7.33
C ARG A 280 1.56 26.98 -8.30
N ASP A 281 1.77 25.67 -8.27
CA ASP A 281 2.93 25.03 -8.90
C ASP A 281 2.73 24.64 -10.38
N ILE A 282 1.50 24.30 -10.77
CA ILE A 282 1.12 23.94 -12.15
C ILE A 282 0.44 25.13 -12.84
N GLY A 283 -0.26 25.95 -12.07
CA GLY A 283 -1.09 27.06 -12.55
C GLY A 283 -2.55 26.87 -12.17
N GLN A 284 -3.30 27.96 -12.26
CA GLN A 284 -4.70 28.03 -11.87
C GLN A 284 -5.54 28.44 -13.09
N LEU A 285 -6.72 27.82 -13.25
CA LEU A 285 -7.62 28.12 -14.37
C LEU A 285 -8.35 29.44 -14.18
N ASP A 286 -8.71 29.78 -12.95
CA ASP A 286 -9.41 31.01 -12.60
C ASP A 286 -8.44 31.97 -11.86
N PRO A 287 -8.02 33.08 -12.48
CA PRO A 287 -7.07 34.02 -11.87
C PRO A 287 -7.65 34.80 -10.68
N ASP A 288 -8.97 34.84 -10.49
CA ASP A 288 -9.64 35.67 -9.49
C ASP A 288 -9.81 34.97 -8.12
N VAL A 289 -9.59 33.65 -8.05
CA VAL A 289 -9.66 32.90 -6.80
C VAL A 289 -8.35 33.06 -6.03
N SER A 290 -8.35 33.90 -5.00
CA SER A 290 -7.18 34.12 -4.15
C SER A 290 -6.79 32.84 -3.39
N LEU A 291 -5.56 32.39 -3.59
CA LEU A 291 -4.98 31.30 -2.81
C LEU A 291 -4.64 31.82 -1.41
N ASN A 292 -5.54 31.60 -0.45
CA ASN A 292 -5.23 31.75 0.98
C ASN A 292 -3.97 30.93 1.33
N LYS A 293 -3.22 31.35 2.37
CA LYS A 293 -1.96 30.76 2.88
C LYS A 293 -1.70 29.32 2.38
N VAL A 294 -0.81 29.19 1.39
CA VAL A 294 -0.39 27.90 0.85
C VAL A 294 0.58 27.25 1.84
N VAL A 295 0.23 26.08 2.37
CA VAL A 295 1.15 25.27 3.18
C VAL A 295 2.11 24.56 2.23
N GLU A 296 3.40 24.74 2.44
CA GLU A 296 4.43 24.07 1.65
C GLU A 296 4.67 22.65 2.16
N TYR A 297 4.48 21.67 1.29
CA TYR A 297 4.85 20.28 1.53
C TYR A 297 6.15 19.98 0.80
N LYS A 298 7.28 19.97 1.51
CA LYS A 298 8.61 19.73 0.94
C LYS A 298 8.77 18.35 0.30
N ILE A 299 7.94 17.37 0.69
CA ILE A 299 7.93 16.05 0.06
C ILE A 299 7.43 16.07 -1.39
N VAL A 300 6.71 17.13 -1.80
CA VAL A 300 6.16 17.25 -3.15
C VAL A 300 7.20 17.88 -4.08
N SER A 301 7.96 17.02 -4.76
CA SER A 301 8.87 17.45 -5.81
C SER A 301 8.12 17.84 -7.10
N GLN A 302 8.78 18.59 -7.99
CA GLN A 302 8.18 19.04 -9.26
C GLN A 302 7.62 17.88 -10.10
N LYS A 303 8.31 16.74 -10.10
CA LYS A 303 7.89 15.54 -10.84
C LYS A 303 6.72 14.80 -10.17
N LEU A 304 6.53 14.97 -8.85
CA LEU A 304 5.42 14.38 -8.12
C LEU A 304 4.09 15.13 -8.34
N ARG A 305 4.11 16.36 -8.87
CA ARG A 305 2.90 17.20 -9.02
C ARG A 305 1.77 16.52 -9.80
N MET A 306 2.06 15.92 -10.95
CA MET A 306 1.06 15.21 -11.76
C MET A 306 0.59 13.90 -11.11
N PRO A 307 1.47 13.04 -10.58
CA PRO A 307 1.07 11.91 -9.74
C PRO A 307 0.22 12.31 -8.52
N LEU A 308 0.56 13.42 -7.84
CA LEU A 308 -0.18 13.96 -6.71
C LEU A 308 -1.60 14.36 -7.14
N PHE A 309 -1.74 15.04 -8.28
CA PHE A 309 -3.04 15.38 -8.84
C PHE A 309 -3.94 14.15 -9.02
N SER A 310 -3.40 13.08 -9.61
CA SER A 310 -4.09 11.79 -9.74
C SER A 310 -4.46 11.18 -8.38
N LEU A 311 -3.57 11.25 -7.39
CA LEU A 311 -3.84 10.77 -6.04
C LEU A 311 -4.97 11.54 -5.35
N LEU A 312 -5.02 12.88 -5.50
CA LEU A 312 -6.11 13.70 -4.96
C LEU A 312 -7.45 13.36 -5.62
N CYS A 313 -7.48 13.22 -6.95
CA CYS A 313 -8.69 12.81 -7.66
C CYS A 313 -9.18 11.43 -7.20
N ASN A 314 -8.27 10.48 -6.98
CA ASN A 314 -8.61 9.15 -6.47
C ASN A 314 -9.12 9.20 -5.03
N ALA A 315 -8.54 10.05 -4.17
CA ALA A 315 -9.00 10.26 -2.81
C ALA A 315 -10.43 10.82 -2.79
N ILE A 316 -10.71 11.85 -3.59
CA ILE A 316 -12.04 12.44 -3.73
C ILE A 316 -13.05 11.41 -4.27
N ASN A 317 -12.69 10.64 -5.31
CA ASN A 317 -13.56 9.57 -5.80
C ASN A 317 -13.87 8.52 -4.73
N THR A 318 -12.91 8.21 -3.87
CA THR A 318 -13.15 7.29 -2.76
C THR A 318 -14.13 7.88 -1.74
N ASN A 319 -13.98 9.17 -1.39
CA ASN A 319 -14.91 9.89 -0.53
C ASN A 319 -16.33 9.91 -1.13
N LEU A 320 -16.46 10.18 -2.44
CA LEU A 320 -17.74 10.16 -3.14
C LEU A 320 -18.41 8.76 -3.11
N ASN A 321 -17.62 7.68 -3.26
CA ASN A 321 -18.13 6.31 -3.15
C ASN A 321 -18.60 5.98 -1.72
N GLU A 322 -17.90 6.46 -0.69
CA GLU A 322 -18.33 6.31 0.71
C GLU A 322 -19.65 7.05 0.96
N ILE A 323 -19.78 8.30 0.47
CA ILE A 323 -21.02 9.07 0.56
C ILE A 323 -22.14 8.35 -0.19
N PHE A 324 -21.88 7.82 -1.38
CA PHE A 324 -22.86 7.04 -2.14
C PHE A 324 -23.33 5.80 -1.37
N TRP A 325 -22.41 5.09 -0.73
CA TRP A 325 -22.73 3.94 0.12
C TRP A 325 -23.61 4.37 1.31
N MET A 326 -23.26 5.46 2.00
CA MET A 326 -24.08 5.99 3.11
C MET A 326 -25.49 6.38 2.67
N VAL A 327 -25.64 7.02 1.50
CA VAL A 327 -26.97 7.35 0.93
C VAL A 327 -27.80 6.09 0.68
N ASN A 328 -27.18 5.04 0.13
CA ASN A 328 -27.88 3.78 -0.13
C ASN A 328 -28.25 3.06 1.16
N TRP A 329 -27.38 3.11 2.16
CA TRP A 329 -27.64 2.57 3.48
C TRP A 329 -28.81 3.29 4.17
N LEU A 330 -28.81 4.64 4.19
CA LEU A 330 -29.92 5.45 4.70
C LEU A 330 -31.23 5.19 3.95
N ARG A 331 -31.17 5.02 2.63
CA ARG A 331 -32.34 4.66 1.81
C ARG A 331 -32.91 3.30 2.20
N SER A 332 -32.03 2.32 2.46
CA SER A 332 -32.44 0.99 2.90
C SER A 332 -33.06 1.02 4.29
N GLU A 333 -32.46 1.75 5.23
CA GLU A 333 -32.96 1.92 6.59
C GLU A 333 -34.38 2.54 6.57
N HIS A 334 -34.56 3.62 5.82
CA HIS A 334 -35.88 4.24 5.62
C HIS A 334 -36.91 3.27 5.02
N THR A 335 -36.51 2.50 4.00
CA THR A 335 -37.41 1.53 3.35
C THR A 335 -37.82 0.40 4.32
N SER A 336 -36.90 -0.05 5.17
CA SER A 336 -37.19 -1.05 6.20
C SER A 336 -38.18 -0.54 7.24
N GLN A 337 -38.02 0.71 7.71
CA GLN A 337 -38.92 1.34 8.68
C GLN A 337 -40.35 1.48 8.15
N VAL A 338 -40.51 1.93 6.91
CA VAL A 338 -41.83 2.07 6.27
C VAL A 338 -42.54 0.70 6.17
N LYS A 339 -41.79 -0.37 5.91
CA LYS A 339 -42.35 -1.73 5.82
C LYS A 339 -42.70 -2.33 7.19
N SER A 340 -41.98 -1.95 8.25
CA SER A 340 -42.26 -2.43 9.61
C SER A 340 -43.40 -1.69 10.31
N GLY A 341 -43.97 -0.65 9.69
CA GLY A 341 -45.11 0.09 10.23
C GLY A 341 -44.81 0.85 11.53
N ILE A 342 -43.54 1.12 11.83
CA ILE A 342 -43.12 1.83 13.04
C ILE A 342 -43.49 3.32 12.88
N THR A 343 -44.44 3.79 13.69
CA THR A 343 -44.88 5.19 13.72
C THR A 343 -43.83 6.09 14.37
N ILE A 344 -43.78 7.36 13.94
CA ILE A 344 -42.83 8.39 14.44
C ILE A 344 -42.91 8.61 15.96
N ILE A 345 -44.03 8.26 16.57
CA ILE A 345 -44.35 8.50 17.99
C ILE A 345 -43.64 7.50 18.91
N ASP A 346 -43.34 6.28 18.44
CA ASP A 346 -42.77 5.22 19.29
C ASP A 346 -41.23 5.23 19.36
N ASN A 347 -40.55 6.08 18.57
CA ASN A 347 -39.10 5.97 18.41
C ASN A 347 -38.40 7.32 18.11
N THR A 348 -38.67 8.33 18.94
CA THR A 348 -38.10 9.69 18.82
C THR A 348 -36.57 9.69 18.76
N ASP A 349 -35.92 8.87 19.59
CA ASP A 349 -34.45 8.78 19.68
C ASP A 349 -33.83 8.30 18.36
N HIS A 350 -34.51 7.37 17.68
CA HIS A 350 -34.06 6.85 16.39
C HIS A 350 -34.19 7.89 15.25
N TRP A 351 -35.23 8.73 15.29
CA TRP A 351 -35.38 9.84 14.33
C TRP A 351 -34.33 10.93 14.52
N GLU A 352 -33.96 11.21 15.77
CA GLU A 352 -32.85 12.12 16.09
C GLU A 352 -31.51 11.55 15.61
N GLU A 353 -31.27 10.26 15.81
CA GLU A 353 -30.08 9.57 15.31
C GLU A 353 -30.01 9.61 13.77
N LEU A 354 -31.14 9.36 13.09
CA LEU A 354 -31.21 9.41 11.63
C LEU A 354 -30.98 10.84 11.11
N ARG A 355 -31.56 11.85 11.77
CA ARG A 355 -31.31 13.26 11.44
C ARG A 355 -29.84 13.63 11.62
N SER A 356 -29.20 13.16 12.69
CA SER A 356 -27.77 13.36 12.93
C SER A 356 -26.93 12.77 11.79
N LYS A 357 -27.24 11.54 11.36
CA LYS A 357 -26.57 10.88 10.22
C LYS A 357 -26.77 11.62 8.90
N GLU A 358 -27.97 12.16 8.64
CA GLU A 358 -28.23 12.99 7.45
C GLU A 358 -27.49 14.33 7.47
N GLN A 359 -27.41 14.98 8.63
CA GLN A 359 -26.62 16.19 8.79
C GLN A 359 -25.14 15.91 8.56
N GLU A 360 -24.64 14.79 9.08
CA GLU A 360 -23.26 14.36 8.87
C GLU A 360 -22.96 14.10 7.39
N LEU A 361 -23.88 13.42 6.70
CA LEU A 361 -23.83 13.17 5.26
C LEU A 361 -23.72 14.49 4.48
N CYS A 362 -24.61 15.45 4.75
CA CYS A 362 -24.62 16.75 4.07
C CYS A 362 -23.33 17.54 4.32
N LEU A 363 -22.82 17.52 5.57
CA LEU A 363 -21.54 18.15 5.89
C LEU A 363 -20.38 17.50 5.14
N TYR A 364 -20.33 16.16 5.10
CA TYR A 364 -19.28 15.44 4.39
C TYR A 364 -19.34 15.70 2.88
N LEU A 365 -20.52 15.64 2.29
CA LEU A 365 -20.74 15.98 0.88
C LEU A 365 -20.32 17.41 0.56
N SER A 366 -20.69 18.39 1.39
CA SER A 366 -20.30 19.79 1.20
C SER A 366 -18.78 19.97 1.22
N HIS A 367 -18.08 19.23 2.08
CA HIS A 367 -16.63 19.26 2.18
C HIS A 367 -15.99 18.65 0.92
N THR A 368 -16.44 17.48 0.48
CA THR A 368 -15.94 16.82 -0.74
C THR A 368 -16.20 17.64 -2.00
N ILE A 369 -17.35 18.34 -2.09
CA ILE A 369 -17.62 19.27 -3.20
C ILE A 369 -16.60 20.42 -3.22
N ARG A 370 -16.27 20.99 -2.05
CA ARG A 370 -15.25 22.04 -1.93
C ARG A 370 -13.87 21.54 -2.35
N GLU A 371 -13.48 20.35 -1.91
CA GLU A 371 -12.22 19.72 -2.31
C GLU A 371 -12.15 19.51 -3.83
N LEU A 372 -13.24 19.00 -4.43
CA LEU A 372 -13.33 18.80 -5.87
C LEU A 372 -13.28 20.11 -6.65
N ALA A 373 -13.96 21.15 -6.17
CA ALA A 373 -13.91 22.48 -6.79
C ALA A 373 -12.46 22.99 -6.84
N MET A 374 -11.71 22.87 -5.74
CA MET A 374 -10.31 23.28 -5.68
C MET A 374 -9.42 22.46 -6.61
N VAL A 375 -9.58 21.13 -6.65
CA VAL A 375 -8.81 20.26 -7.55
C VAL A 375 -9.16 20.54 -9.02
N SER A 376 -10.42 20.83 -9.34
CA SER A 376 -10.86 21.17 -10.70
C SER A 376 -10.33 22.51 -11.19
N GLY A 377 -9.94 23.41 -10.27
CA GLY A 377 -9.36 24.72 -10.60
C GLY A 377 -7.87 24.68 -10.99
N VAL A 378 -7.22 23.52 -10.91
CA VAL A 378 -5.80 23.36 -11.30
C VAL A 378 -5.68 23.35 -12.83
N SER A 379 -4.72 24.12 -13.36
CA SER A 379 -4.45 24.19 -14.81
C SER A 379 -3.65 22.97 -15.28
N VAL A 380 -4.34 21.87 -15.56
CA VAL A 380 -3.74 20.59 -15.91
C VAL A 380 -3.53 20.45 -17.43
N PRO A 381 -2.44 19.81 -17.92
CA PRO A 381 -2.26 19.54 -19.34
C PRO A 381 -3.37 18.63 -19.90
N VAL A 382 -3.75 18.89 -21.16
CA VAL A 382 -4.76 18.09 -21.87
C VAL A 382 -4.31 16.63 -21.97
N GLY A 383 -5.18 15.71 -21.56
CA GLY A 383 -4.89 14.27 -21.55
C GLY A 383 -5.61 13.53 -20.40
N PRO A 384 -5.04 12.40 -19.93
CA PRO A 384 -5.70 11.51 -18.95
C PRO A 384 -6.12 12.18 -17.64
N ALA A 385 -5.41 13.24 -17.25
CA ALA A 385 -5.71 13.96 -16.03
C ALA A 385 -7.00 14.79 -16.14
N VAL A 386 -7.28 15.38 -17.31
CA VAL A 386 -8.56 16.07 -17.59
C VAL A 386 -9.71 15.07 -17.57
N ASP A 387 -9.55 13.91 -18.22
CA ASP A 387 -10.57 12.86 -18.22
C ASP A 387 -10.88 12.38 -16.80
N THR A 388 -9.85 12.26 -15.95
CA THR A 388 -10.02 11.86 -14.55
C THR A 388 -10.86 12.87 -13.77
N VAL A 389 -10.64 14.18 -13.97
CA VAL A 389 -11.45 15.23 -13.34
C VAL A 389 -12.89 15.18 -13.83
N LEU A 390 -13.09 15.13 -15.14
CA LEU A 390 -14.43 15.11 -15.74
C LEU A 390 -15.24 13.90 -15.25
N ASN A 391 -14.60 12.72 -15.17
CA ASN A 391 -15.22 11.52 -14.61
C ASN A 391 -15.58 11.69 -13.13
N THR A 392 -14.71 12.33 -12.35
CA THR A 392 -14.96 12.62 -10.93
C THR A 392 -16.12 13.60 -10.75
N VAL A 393 -16.20 14.63 -11.59
CA VAL A 393 -17.30 15.60 -11.61
C VAL A 393 -18.62 14.93 -12.01
N ALA A 394 -18.61 14.10 -13.06
CA ALA A 394 -19.78 13.31 -13.45
C ALA A 394 -20.25 12.38 -12.31
N HIS A 395 -19.31 11.75 -11.59
CA HIS A 395 -19.62 10.93 -10.43
C HIS A 395 -20.29 11.74 -9.31
N LEU A 396 -19.82 12.96 -9.03
CA LEU A 396 -20.47 13.88 -8.08
C LEU A 396 -21.92 14.20 -8.49
N TYR A 397 -22.19 14.53 -9.76
CA TYR A 397 -23.55 14.84 -10.21
C TYR A 397 -24.50 13.63 -10.11
N ASN A 398 -24.01 12.43 -10.39
CA ASN A 398 -24.77 11.19 -10.20
C ASN A 398 -25.08 10.93 -8.71
N LEU A 399 -24.12 11.21 -7.83
CA LEU A 399 -24.31 11.16 -6.39
C LEU A 399 -25.36 12.18 -5.92
N LEU A 400 -25.25 13.44 -6.35
CA LEU A 400 -26.22 14.50 -6.04
C LEU A 400 -27.63 14.10 -6.47
N SER A 401 -27.80 13.54 -7.67
CA SER A 401 -29.10 13.00 -8.12
C SER A 401 -29.63 11.93 -7.16
N SER A 402 -28.76 11.05 -6.67
CA SER A 402 -29.12 9.98 -5.72
C SER A 402 -29.51 10.50 -4.34
N VAL A 403 -28.81 11.55 -3.86
CA VAL A 403 -29.11 12.26 -2.61
C VAL A 403 -30.46 12.97 -2.72
N VAL A 404 -30.69 13.70 -3.82
CA VAL A 404 -31.97 14.39 -4.06
C VAL A 404 -33.12 13.38 -4.12
N LYS A 405 -32.96 12.26 -4.84
CA LYS A 405 -33.97 11.18 -4.87
C LYS A 405 -34.26 10.61 -3.49
N TYR A 406 -33.25 10.48 -2.63
CA TYR A 406 -33.41 10.04 -1.25
C TYR A 406 -34.25 11.04 -0.43
N PHE A 407 -33.93 12.33 -0.48
CA PHE A 407 -34.69 13.35 0.25
C PHE A 407 -36.12 13.52 -0.28
N ILE A 408 -36.35 13.37 -1.60
CA ILE A 408 -37.69 13.34 -2.18
C ILE A 408 -38.49 12.13 -1.66
N MET A 409 -37.87 10.95 -1.59
CA MET A 409 -38.51 9.76 -1.05
C MET A 409 -38.88 9.92 0.43
N ARG A 410 -38.05 10.63 1.22
CA ARG A 410 -38.32 10.93 2.63
C ARG A 410 -39.40 12.01 2.80
N SER A 411 -39.48 12.97 1.89
CA SER A 411 -40.44 14.07 1.96
C SER A 411 -41.84 13.71 1.45
N PHE A 412 -41.97 12.67 0.62
CA PHE A 412 -43.26 12.20 0.10
C PHE A 412 -43.61 10.78 0.52
N LYS A 413 -44.86 10.63 0.99
CA LYS A 413 -45.57 9.45 1.54
C LYS A 413 -45.50 9.36 3.07
N ASP A 414 -46.53 9.92 3.70
CA ASP A 414 -46.96 9.72 5.10
C ASP A 414 -46.24 10.42 6.26
N ASN A 415 -45.42 11.44 6.02
CA ASN A 415 -44.85 12.23 7.11
C ASN A 415 -45.88 13.25 7.70
N PRO A 416 -46.37 13.08 8.94
CA PRO A 416 -47.36 13.96 9.57
C PRO A 416 -46.85 15.39 9.79
N VAL A 417 -45.53 15.61 9.79
CA VAL A 417 -44.92 16.95 9.91
C VAL A 417 -45.31 17.87 8.73
N PHE A 418 -45.49 17.31 7.53
CA PHE A 418 -45.94 18.08 6.35
C PHE A 418 -47.46 18.10 6.17
N LYS A 419 -48.22 17.35 6.99
CA LYS A 419 -49.68 17.45 7.06
C LYS A 419 -50.16 18.50 8.08
N LEU A 420 -49.30 18.92 9.02
CA LEU A 420 -49.61 19.91 10.06
C LEU A 420 -49.43 21.37 9.63
N VAL A 421 -48.92 21.62 8.42
CA VAL A 421 -48.87 22.96 7.82
C VAL A 421 -49.99 23.06 6.79
N LYS A 422 -51.23 23.23 7.26
CA LYS A 422 -52.36 23.67 6.44
C LYS A 422 -53.21 24.66 7.20
#